data_AF-A0AAU9MSP9-F1
#
_entry.id   AF-A0AAU9MSP9-F1
#
_cell.length_a   1.000
_cell.length_b   1.000
_cell.length_c   1.000
_cell.angle_alpha   90.00
_cell.angle_beta   90.00
_cell.angle_gamma   90.00
#
_symmetry.space_group_name_H-M   'P 1'
#
loop_
_entity.id
_entity.type
_entity.pdbx_description
1 polymer ?
#
loop_
_entity_poly.entity_id
_entity_poly.type
_entity_poly.pdbx_seq_one_letter_code
_entity_poly.pdbx_strand_id
1 'polypeptide(L)'
;MDFVYGKIKLGKEEIMKALGNQEKAYKPIIDIITNKMKGKLDSKLHLAAYLLNPYYHYKDSQLHHDHDIMDAVLEFFDTLLFEDLEMQRQVVTIELPKYKEKVDRFGVELAYKSCMSNDADFDPARWWGLFGGSSPHLTKIAMSILSLTSSSLGCERKVSTFEVRKDRTLEVLLANDTHSGQEWIVDCNDCDVDEVDPKSIMESANEALGTNDNQAPRQNSTTRELFDEDFESENEKQVFEEGEYELDGVQILEEVRGD
;
A
#
# COMPACT_ATOMS: atom_id res chain seq x y z
N MET A 1 1.34 -5.60 4.81
CA MET A 1 1.76 -4.23 5.18
C MET A 1 1.15 -3.22 4.22
N ASP A 2 1.13 -1.95 4.61
CA ASP A 2 0.39 -0.88 3.95
C ASP A 2 1.11 -0.27 2.73
N PHE A 3 0.35 0.00 1.67
CA PHE A 3 0.81 0.71 0.48
C PHE A 3 1.05 2.20 0.78
N VAL A 4 2.30 2.53 1.10
CA VAL A 4 2.68 3.83 1.68
C VAL A 4 2.25 5.01 0.83
N TYR A 5 2.49 4.98 -0.49
CA TYR A 5 2.10 6.09 -1.38
C TYR A 5 0.60 6.39 -1.32
N GLY A 6 -0.24 5.34 -1.40
CA GLY A 6 -1.69 5.49 -1.36
C GLY A 6 -2.20 5.98 -0.01
N LYS A 7 -1.59 5.55 1.10
CA LYS A 7 -1.91 6.06 2.45
C LYS A 7 -1.54 7.53 2.59
N ILE A 8 -0.38 7.94 2.09
CA ILE A 8 0.02 9.35 2.12
C ILE A 8 -0.94 10.19 1.29
N LYS A 9 -1.35 9.72 0.10
CA LYS A 9 -2.36 10.44 -0.72
C LYS A 9 -3.68 10.61 0.03
N LEU A 10 -4.18 9.56 0.67
CA LEU A 10 -5.38 9.64 1.53
C LEU A 10 -5.19 10.60 2.71
N GLY A 11 -4.04 10.55 3.38
CA GLY A 11 -3.71 11.45 4.48
C GLY A 11 -3.67 12.92 4.04
N LYS A 12 -3.13 13.21 2.84
CA LYS A 12 -3.18 14.56 2.24
C LYS A 12 -4.63 15.03 2.06
N GLU A 13 -5.51 14.18 1.53
CA GLU A 13 -6.94 14.51 1.37
C GLU A 13 -7.64 14.74 2.72
N GLU A 14 -7.30 13.96 3.74
CA GLU A 14 -7.85 14.13 5.10
C GLU A 14 -7.39 15.45 5.74
N ILE A 15 -6.12 15.83 5.57
CA ILE A 15 -5.59 17.13 6.03
C ILE A 15 -6.33 18.28 5.34
N MET A 16 -6.52 18.20 4.02
CA MET A 16 -7.26 19.22 3.26
C MET A 16 -8.69 19.38 3.80
N LYS A 17 -9.39 18.25 4.04
CA LYS A 17 -10.74 18.25 4.62
C LYS A 17 -10.77 18.81 6.04
N ALA A 18 -9.83 18.42 6.89
CA ALA A 18 -9.74 18.87 8.28
C ALA A 18 -9.51 20.38 8.39
N LEU A 19 -8.76 20.95 7.45
CA LEU A 19 -8.48 22.39 7.36
C LEU A 19 -9.52 23.15 6.52
N GLY A 20 -10.71 22.59 6.32
CA GLY A 20 -11.83 23.25 5.64
C GLY A 20 -11.55 23.59 4.17
N ASN A 21 -10.65 22.84 3.51
CA ASN A 21 -10.15 23.10 2.16
C ASN A 21 -9.58 24.53 1.98
N GLN A 22 -9.11 25.16 3.06
CA GLN A 22 -8.46 26.46 2.99
C GLN A 22 -7.03 26.29 2.50
N GLU A 23 -6.78 26.66 1.24
CA GLU A 23 -5.46 26.48 0.59
C GLU A 23 -4.34 27.08 1.44
N LYS A 24 -4.52 28.27 2.01
CA LYS A 24 -3.52 28.92 2.86
C LYS A 24 -3.13 28.10 4.09
N ALA A 25 -4.04 27.32 4.63
CA ALA A 25 -3.83 26.53 5.86
C ALA A 25 -3.16 25.19 5.56
N TYR A 26 -3.63 24.46 4.54
CA TYR A 26 -3.09 23.12 4.26
C TYR A 26 -1.85 23.15 3.35
N LYS A 27 -1.71 24.12 2.46
CA LYS A 27 -0.65 24.14 1.44
C LYS A 27 0.77 24.00 2.01
N PRO A 28 1.15 24.74 3.07
CA PRO A 28 2.48 24.56 3.67
C PRO A 28 2.74 23.12 4.16
N ILE A 29 1.72 22.48 4.74
CA ILE A 29 1.81 21.10 5.24
C ILE A 29 1.94 20.12 4.08
N ILE A 30 1.12 20.29 3.04
CA ILE A 30 1.16 19.43 1.84
C ILE A 30 2.48 19.59 1.10
N ASP A 31 3.04 20.80 1.02
CA ASP A 31 4.33 21.06 0.37
C ASP A 31 5.47 20.37 1.12
N ILE A 32 5.47 20.40 2.47
CA ILE A 32 6.44 19.64 3.29
C ILE A 32 6.36 18.14 2.99
N ILE A 33 5.15 17.57 2.98
CA ILE A 33 4.95 16.14 2.69
C ILE A 33 5.42 15.82 1.27
N THR A 34 5.07 16.67 0.29
CA THR A 34 5.43 16.46 -1.11
C THR A 34 6.95 16.53 -1.31
N ASN A 35 7.63 17.48 -0.68
CA ASN A 35 9.09 17.58 -0.72
C ASN A 35 9.76 16.35 -0.11
N LYS A 36 9.23 15.82 1.01
CA LYS A 36 9.77 14.59 1.62
C LYS A 36 9.54 13.33 0.79
N MET A 37 8.46 13.30 0.01
CA MET A 37 8.17 12.17 -0.88
C MET A 37 9.03 12.17 -2.15
N LYS A 38 9.46 13.35 -2.59
CA LYS A 38 10.10 13.56 -3.89
C LYS A 38 11.42 12.79 -4.02
N GLY A 39 11.56 12.04 -5.11
CA GLY A 39 12.70 11.18 -5.40
C GLY A 39 12.81 9.93 -4.51
N LYS A 40 11.79 9.62 -3.70
CA LYS A 40 11.80 8.52 -2.73
C LYS A 40 10.57 7.63 -2.89
N LEU A 41 9.40 8.13 -2.47
CA LEU A 41 8.14 7.38 -2.48
C LEU A 41 7.32 7.61 -3.75
N ASP A 42 7.73 8.57 -4.57
CA ASP A 42 7.25 8.79 -5.93
C ASP A 42 8.05 7.96 -6.96
N SER A 43 8.78 6.94 -6.52
CA SER A 43 9.48 6.03 -7.44
C SER A 43 8.46 5.36 -8.37
N LYS A 44 8.94 5.00 -9.57
CA LYS A 44 8.13 4.35 -10.61
C LYS A 44 7.49 3.05 -10.09
N LEU A 45 8.19 2.33 -9.22
CA LEU A 45 7.70 1.11 -8.57
C LEU A 45 6.53 1.42 -7.62
N HIS A 46 6.64 2.45 -6.78
CA HIS A 46 5.57 2.82 -5.85
C HIS A 46 4.33 3.35 -6.58
N LEU A 47 4.51 4.13 -7.65
CA LEU A 47 3.42 4.61 -8.50
C LEU A 47 2.76 3.47 -9.27
N ALA A 48 3.54 2.52 -9.80
CA ALA A 48 3.01 1.31 -10.42
C ALA A 48 2.25 0.44 -9.42
N ALA A 49 2.79 0.23 -8.22
CA ALA A 49 2.10 -0.50 -7.16
C ALA A 49 0.78 0.17 -6.77
N TYR A 50 0.76 1.51 -6.72
CA TYR A 50 -0.42 2.30 -6.41
C TYR A 50 -1.53 2.14 -7.48
N LEU A 51 -1.18 2.22 -8.77
CA LEU A 51 -2.13 1.98 -9.88
C LEU A 51 -2.63 0.54 -9.90
N LEU A 52 -1.72 -0.43 -9.72
CA LEU A 52 -2.08 -1.86 -9.80
C LEU A 52 -2.83 -2.34 -8.56
N ASN A 53 -2.86 -1.57 -7.48
CA ASN A 53 -3.63 -1.94 -6.31
C ASN A 53 -5.14 -1.72 -6.57
N PRO A 54 -5.97 -2.80 -6.55
CA PRO A 54 -7.38 -2.70 -6.85
C PRO A 54 -8.14 -1.80 -5.88
N TYR A 55 -7.75 -1.72 -4.60
CA TYR A 55 -8.39 -0.84 -3.64
C TYR A 55 -8.33 0.63 -4.07
N TYR A 56 -7.16 1.09 -4.52
CA TYR A 56 -7.00 2.49 -4.93
C TYR A 56 -7.60 2.74 -6.31
N HIS A 57 -7.32 1.88 -7.30
CA HIS A 57 -7.83 2.03 -8.67
C HIS A 57 -9.36 1.96 -8.76
N TYR A 58 -10.01 1.16 -7.92
CA TYR A 58 -11.46 1.05 -7.94
C TYR A 58 -12.15 2.15 -7.13
N LYS A 59 -11.47 2.71 -6.11
CA LYS A 59 -11.98 3.83 -5.30
C LYS A 59 -11.89 5.16 -6.04
N ASP A 60 -10.81 5.39 -6.79
CA ASP A 60 -10.59 6.60 -7.58
C ASP A 60 -10.64 6.29 -9.09
N SER A 61 -11.80 6.56 -9.70
CA SER A 61 -12.00 6.36 -11.15
C SER A 61 -11.14 7.28 -12.02
N GLN A 62 -10.50 8.31 -11.47
CA GLN A 62 -9.62 9.22 -12.23
C GLN A 62 -8.14 8.86 -12.11
N LEU A 63 -7.78 7.92 -11.23
CA LEU A 63 -6.39 7.55 -10.96
C LEU A 63 -5.61 7.19 -12.22
N HIS A 64 -6.24 6.49 -13.17
CA HIS A 64 -5.62 6.06 -14.42
C HIS A 64 -5.59 7.13 -15.53
N HIS A 65 -6.12 8.33 -15.26
CA HIS A 65 -6.01 9.52 -16.12
C HIS A 65 -4.92 10.49 -15.64
N ASP A 66 -4.37 10.25 -14.44
CA ASP A 66 -3.23 11.01 -13.93
C ASP A 66 -2.00 10.73 -14.82
N HIS A 67 -1.51 11.79 -15.47
CA HIS A 67 -0.39 11.69 -16.41
C HIS A 67 0.89 11.27 -15.71
N ASP A 68 1.17 11.78 -14.50
CA ASP A 68 2.40 11.48 -13.78
C ASP A 68 2.43 10.00 -13.34
N ILE A 69 1.28 9.48 -12.88
CA ILE A 69 1.14 8.06 -12.52
C ILE A 69 1.30 7.17 -13.76
N MET A 70 0.62 7.52 -14.86
CA MET A 70 0.66 6.71 -16.08
C MET A 70 2.04 6.72 -16.74
N ASP A 71 2.71 7.87 -16.81
CA ASP A 71 4.06 7.98 -17.37
C ASP A 71 5.05 7.15 -16.53
N ALA A 72 4.97 7.24 -15.20
CA ALA A 72 5.79 6.41 -14.31
C ALA A 72 5.54 4.91 -14.49
N VAL A 73 4.28 4.50 -14.70
CA VAL A 73 3.90 3.10 -14.97
C VAL A 73 4.45 2.61 -16.31
N LEU A 74 4.38 3.44 -17.35
CA LEU A 74 4.93 3.10 -18.65
C LEU A 74 6.45 2.97 -18.59
N GLU A 75 7.13 3.94 -17.97
CA GLU A 75 8.57 3.88 -17.74
C GLU A 75 8.98 2.68 -16.87
N PHE A 76 8.13 2.27 -15.91
CA PHE A 76 8.32 1.06 -15.14
C PHE A 76 8.26 -0.20 -16.01
N PHE A 77 7.24 -0.32 -16.88
CA PHE A 77 7.14 -1.46 -17.80
C PHE A 77 8.27 -1.46 -18.83
N ASP A 78 8.69 -0.30 -19.32
CA ASP A 78 9.84 -0.15 -20.20
C ASP A 78 11.13 -0.66 -19.55
N THR A 79 11.31 -0.36 -18.26
CA THR A 79 12.47 -0.83 -17.49
C THR A 79 12.38 -2.33 -17.20
N LEU A 80 11.20 -2.83 -16.81
CA LEU A 80 10.99 -4.23 -16.41
C LEU A 80 11.04 -5.20 -17.61
N LEU A 81 10.54 -4.77 -18.77
CA LEU A 81 10.34 -5.60 -19.95
C LEU A 81 11.24 -5.19 -21.12
N PHE A 82 12.34 -4.49 -20.86
CA PHE A 82 13.24 -3.95 -21.89
C PHE A 82 13.79 -5.01 -22.87
N GLU A 83 13.95 -6.26 -22.42
CA GLU A 83 14.44 -7.38 -23.25
C GLU A 83 13.33 -8.08 -24.04
N ASP A 84 12.06 -7.83 -23.73
CA ASP A 84 10.90 -8.54 -24.28
C ASP A 84 9.83 -7.55 -24.75
N LEU A 85 10.10 -6.94 -25.91
CA LEU A 85 9.22 -5.95 -26.54
C LEU A 85 7.83 -6.50 -26.89
N GLU A 86 7.71 -7.80 -27.14
CA GLU A 86 6.42 -8.40 -27.47
C GLU A 86 5.56 -8.55 -26.20
N MET A 87 6.16 -9.00 -25.10
CA MET A 87 5.49 -9.00 -23.80
C MET A 87 5.15 -7.58 -23.34
N GLN A 88 6.06 -6.61 -23.53
CA GLN A 88 5.80 -5.20 -23.24
C GLN A 88 4.60 -4.67 -24.04
N ARG A 89 4.57 -4.91 -25.36
CA ARG A 89 3.43 -4.54 -26.22
C ARG A 89 2.14 -5.16 -25.71
N GLN A 90 2.16 -6.45 -25.38
CA GLN A 90 1.00 -7.18 -24.87
C GLN A 90 0.49 -6.58 -23.54
N VAL A 91 1.39 -6.32 -22.60
CA VAL A 91 1.06 -5.73 -21.29
C VAL A 91 0.50 -4.32 -21.45
N VAL A 92 1.21 -3.44 -22.17
CA VAL A 92 0.89 -2.01 -22.26
C VAL A 92 -0.33 -1.75 -23.15
N THR A 93 -0.46 -2.47 -24.27
CA THR A 93 -1.47 -2.15 -25.30
C THR A 93 -2.75 -2.96 -25.14
N ILE A 94 -2.70 -4.12 -24.48
CA ILE A 94 -3.86 -5.03 -24.40
C ILE A 94 -4.29 -5.26 -22.95
N GLU A 95 -3.40 -5.68 -22.08
CA GLU A 95 -3.77 -6.09 -20.71
C GLU A 95 -4.00 -4.90 -19.76
N LEU A 96 -3.16 -3.87 -19.82
CA LEU A 96 -3.31 -2.69 -18.99
C LEU A 96 -4.61 -1.92 -19.28
N PRO A 97 -5.01 -1.68 -20.55
CA PRO A 97 -6.31 -1.08 -20.86
C PRO A 97 -7.49 -1.90 -20.32
N LYS A 98 -7.45 -3.24 -20.40
CA LYS A 98 -8.52 -4.08 -19.83
C LYS A 98 -8.70 -3.86 -18.34
N TYR A 99 -7.61 -3.74 -17.58
CA TYR A 99 -7.67 -3.44 -16.15
C TYR A 99 -8.18 -2.00 -15.89
N LYS A 100 -7.72 -1.02 -16.67
CA LYS A 100 -8.16 0.39 -16.56
C LYS A 100 -9.66 0.54 -16.80
N GLU A 101 -10.15 -0.07 -17.88
CA GLU A 101 -11.55 -0.03 -18.31
C GLU A 101 -12.43 -1.04 -17.56
N LYS A 102 -11.84 -1.85 -16.66
CA LYS A 102 -12.52 -2.88 -15.86
C LYS A 102 -13.30 -3.85 -16.76
N VAL A 103 -12.67 -4.30 -17.84
CA VAL A 103 -13.21 -5.24 -18.82
C VAL A 103 -13.00 -6.69 -18.36
N ASP A 104 -13.77 -7.61 -18.91
CA ASP A 104 -13.74 -9.04 -18.56
C ASP A 104 -13.98 -9.28 -17.05
N ARG A 105 -13.11 -10.07 -16.41
CA ARG A 105 -13.23 -10.44 -14.99
C ARG A 105 -13.03 -9.26 -14.04
N PHE A 106 -12.37 -8.20 -14.48
CA PHE A 106 -12.18 -6.97 -13.70
C PHE A 106 -13.50 -6.21 -13.49
N GLY A 107 -14.47 -6.39 -14.38
CA GLY A 107 -15.78 -5.73 -14.34
C GLY A 107 -16.86 -6.49 -13.59
N VAL A 108 -16.56 -7.68 -13.05
CA VAL A 108 -17.53 -8.49 -12.33
C VAL A 108 -17.84 -7.86 -10.98
N GLU A 109 -19.11 -7.82 -10.57
CA GLU A 109 -19.58 -7.26 -9.30
C GLU A 109 -18.76 -7.74 -8.08
N LEU A 110 -18.35 -9.02 -8.08
CA LEU A 110 -17.52 -9.59 -7.03
C LEU A 110 -16.11 -8.96 -6.98
N ALA A 111 -15.53 -8.61 -8.13
CA ALA A 111 -14.24 -7.94 -8.21
C ALA A 111 -14.31 -6.55 -7.55
N TYR A 112 -15.38 -5.79 -7.80
CA TYR A 112 -15.64 -4.51 -7.13
C TYR A 112 -15.79 -4.67 -5.61
N LYS A 113 -16.70 -5.54 -5.17
CA LYS A 113 -16.98 -5.71 -3.74
C LYS A 113 -15.77 -6.18 -2.93
N SER A 114 -14.95 -7.05 -3.53
CA SER A 114 -13.79 -7.64 -2.86
C SER A 114 -12.64 -6.66 -2.64
N CYS A 115 -12.60 -5.52 -3.34
CA CYS A 115 -11.57 -4.49 -3.16
C CYS A 115 -12.10 -3.17 -2.60
N MET A 116 -13.34 -3.11 -2.09
CA MET A 116 -13.92 -1.89 -1.52
C MET A 116 -13.32 -1.50 -0.17
N SER A 117 -12.81 -2.47 0.59
CA SER A 117 -12.20 -2.24 1.89
C SER A 117 -10.74 -2.69 1.87
N ASN A 118 -9.87 -1.92 2.51
CA ASN A 118 -8.45 -2.24 2.68
C ASN A 118 -8.19 -2.74 4.11
N ASP A 119 -8.95 -3.78 4.49
CA ASP A 119 -8.84 -4.44 5.79
C ASP A 119 -7.69 -5.44 5.82
N ALA A 120 -7.36 -5.98 6.99
CA ALA A 120 -6.28 -6.96 7.16
C ALA A 120 -6.47 -8.23 6.30
N ASP A 121 -7.71 -8.56 5.95
CA ASP A 121 -8.05 -9.71 5.10
C ASP A 121 -7.92 -9.43 3.59
N PHE A 122 -7.79 -8.16 3.20
CA PHE A 122 -7.63 -7.77 1.81
C PHE A 122 -6.16 -7.90 1.38
N ASP A 123 -5.91 -8.90 0.54
CA ASP A 123 -4.63 -9.08 -0.15
C ASP A 123 -4.79 -8.74 -1.64
N PRO A 124 -4.21 -7.61 -2.11
CA PRO A 124 -4.23 -7.22 -3.51
C PRO A 124 -3.63 -8.27 -4.44
N ALA A 125 -2.55 -8.97 -4.03
CA ALA A 125 -1.95 -10.00 -4.88
C ALA A 125 -2.89 -11.20 -5.05
N ARG A 126 -3.59 -11.59 -3.98
CA ARG A 126 -4.64 -12.62 -4.05
C ARG A 126 -5.80 -12.18 -4.94
N TRP A 127 -6.21 -10.92 -4.88
CA TRP A 127 -7.26 -10.38 -5.76
C TRP A 127 -6.87 -10.53 -7.23
N TRP A 128 -5.62 -10.20 -7.58
CA TRP A 128 -5.11 -10.40 -8.94
C TRP A 128 -5.11 -11.86 -9.37
N GLY A 129 -4.80 -12.80 -8.46
CA GLY A 129 -4.90 -14.24 -8.75
C GLY A 129 -6.33 -14.71 -9.09
N LEU A 130 -7.36 -14.08 -8.54
CA LEU A 130 -8.77 -14.44 -8.76
C LEU A 130 -9.34 -13.81 -10.03
N PHE A 131 -9.12 -12.51 -10.21
CA PHE A 131 -9.78 -11.72 -11.27
C PHE A 131 -8.86 -11.42 -12.46
N GLY A 132 -7.55 -11.52 -12.30
CA GLY A 132 -6.56 -11.21 -13.34
C GLY A 132 -6.43 -12.22 -14.48
N GLY A 133 -7.19 -13.32 -14.46
CA GLY A 133 -7.08 -14.39 -15.46
C GLY A 133 -7.24 -13.96 -16.93
N SER A 134 -7.89 -12.82 -17.20
CA SER A 134 -8.04 -12.24 -18.55
C SER A 134 -6.82 -11.44 -19.03
N SER A 135 -5.81 -11.29 -18.16
CA SER A 135 -4.59 -10.49 -18.37
C SER A 135 -3.42 -11.18 -17.65
N PRO A 136 -2.94 -12.32 -18.17
CA PRO A 136 -2.01 -13.20 -17.46
C PRO A 136 -0.61 -12.61 -17.25
N HIS A 137 -0.11 -11.75 -18.13
CA HIS A 137 1.22 -11.15 -18.00
C HIS A 137 1.20 -10.04 -16.95
N LEU A 138 0.23 -9.15 -17.05
CA LEU A 138 -0.02 -8.08 -16.10
C LEU A 138 -0.31 -8.65 -14.71
N THR A 139 -1.08 -9.73 -14.62
CA THR A 139 -1.38 -10.40 -13.34
C THR A 139 -0.11 -10.87 -12.64
N LYS A 140 0.82 -11.50 -13.37
CA LYS A 140 2.10 -11.93 -12.79
C LYS A 140 2.90 -10.75 -12.27
N ILE A 141 2.99 -9.67 -13.05
CA ILE A 141 3.72 -8.47 -12.65
C ILE A 141 3.06 -7.82 -11.43
N ALA A 142 1.74 -7.65 -11.45
CA ALA A 142 0.99 -7.04 -10.35
C ALA A 142 1.10 -7.86 -9.07
N MET A 143 0.93 -9.18 -9.13
CA MET A 143 1.13 -10.05 -7.97
C MET A 143 2.54 -9.90 -7.39
N SER A 144 3.58 -9.91 -8.23
CA SER A 144 4.96 -9.72 -7.77
C SER A 144 5.17 -8.37 -7.08
N ILE A 145 4.75 -7.26 -7.69
CA ILE A 145 4.92 -5.91 -7.14
C ILE A 145 4.13 -5.73 -5.84
N LEU A 146 2.88 -6.21 -5.80
CA LEU A 146 1.99 -6.01 -4.66
C LEU A 146 2.39 -6.91 -3.48
N SER A 147 2.85 -8.14 -3.73
CA SER A 147 3.42 -9.00 -2.67
C SER A 147 4.72 -8.44 -2.11
N LEU A 148 5.55 -7.84 -2.97
CA LEU A 148 6.83 -7.25 -2.61
C LEU A 148 6.69 -5.97 -1.77
N THR A 149 5.85 -5.05 -2.22
CA THR A 149 5.58 -3.78 -1.51
C THR A 149 4.78 -3.98 -0.22
N SER A 150 4.11 -5.11 -0.05
CA SER A 150 3.40 -5.47 1.18
C SER A 150 4.26 -6.25 2.19
N SER A 151 5.48 -6.64 1.84
CA SER A 151 6.45 -7.30 2.74
C SER A 151 7.64 -6.38 3.05
N SER A 152 7.64 -5.66 4.17
CA SER A 152 8.87 -5.01 4.65
C SER A 152 9.78 -6.03 5.35
N LEU A 153 11.05 -6.03 4.93
CA LEU A 153 12.23 -6.31 5.73
C LEU A 153 12.28 -7.60 6.58
N GLY A 154 11.86 -8.76 6.04
CA GLY A 154 11.96 -10.04 6.76
C GLY A 154 12.00 -11.29 5.88
N CYS A 155 13.19 -11.56 5.31
CA CYS A 155 13.78 -12.87 5.03
C CYS A 155 12.91 -14.06 4.52
N GLU A 156 13.31 -14.55 3.34
CA GLU A 156 13.22 -15.95 2.88
C GLU A 156 11.83 -16.62 2.87
N ARG A 157 11.22 -16.70 1.67
CA ARG A 157 10.55 -17.92 1.18
C ARG A 157 10.07 -17.82 -0.27
N LYS A 158 10.82 -18.49 -1.16
CA LYS A 158 10.43 -19.16 -2.41
C LYS A 158 9.49 -18.40 -3.35
N VAL A 159 10.05 -17.46 -4.11
CA VAL A 159 9.57 -17.20 -5.48
C VAL A 159 9.86 -18.48 -6.26
N SER A 160 8.82 -19.28 -6.56
CA SER A 160 9.02 -20.53 -7.28
C SER A 160 9.51 -20.21 -8.70
N THR A 161 10.74 -20.64 -9.02
CA THR A 161 11.30 -20.81 -10.38
C THR A 161 10.57 -20.02 -11.46
N PHE A 162 10.76 -18.71 -11.46
CA PHE A 162 10.46 -17.83 -12.57
C PHE A 162 11.79 -17.25 -13.06
N GLU A 163 11.92 -16.98 -14.35
CA GLU A 163 13.20 -16.73 -15.00
C GLU A 163 14.08 -15.70 -14.27
N VAL A 164 15.22 -16.19 -13.79
CA VAL A 164 16.32 -15.56 -13.02
C VAL A 164 16.86 -14.23 -13.61
N ARG A 165 16.34 -13.76 -14.75
CA ARG A 165 16.73 -12.49 -15.39
C ARG A 165 15.86 -11.29 -14.97
N LYS A 166 14.55 -11.46 -14.77
CA LYS A 166 13.65 -10.37 -14.38
C LYS A 166 13.80 -9.98 -12.90
N ASP A 167 14.22 -10.94 -12.09
CA ASP A 167 14.49 -10.74 -10.66
C ASP A 167 15.60 -9.70 -10.44
N ARG A 168 16.66 -9.67 -11.25
CA ARG A 168 17.75 -8.69 -11.07
C ARG A 168 17.30 -7.26 -11.32
N THR A 169 16.49 -7.01 -12.34
CA THR A 169 15.99 -5.65 -12.63
C THR A 169 15.06 -5.18 -11.52
N LEU A 170 14.19 -6.06 -11.05
CA LEU A 170 13.29 -5.77 -9.93
C LEU A 170 14.08 -5.60 -8.62
N GLU A 171 15.08 -6.44 -8.34
CA GLU A 171 16.01 -6.31 -7.20
C GLU A 171 16.82 -5.01 -7.26
N VAL A 172 17.26 -4.57 -8.43
CA VAL A 172 17.98 -3.29 -8.58
C VAL A 172 17.05 -2.11 -8.34
N LEU A 173 15.83 -2.13 -8.90
CA LEU A 173 14.81 -1.12 -8.59
C LEU A 173 14.50 -1.10 -7.09
N LEU A 174 14.42 -2.27 -6.46
CA LEU A 174 14.20 -2.41 -5.02
C LEU A 174 15.38 -1.96 -4.16
N ALA A 175 16.62 -2.24 -4.54
CA ALA A 175 17.80 -1.83 -3.79
C ALA A 175 17.89 -0.30 -3.73
N ASN A 176 17.54 0.36 -4.84
CA ASN A 176 17.45 1.81 -4.91
C ASN A 176 16.30 2.34 -4.03
N ASP A 177 15.13 1.72 -4.09
CA ASP A 177 13.95 2.15 -3.34
C ASP A 177 14.03 1.84 -1.82
N THR A 178 14.67 0.73 -1.43
CA THR A 178 14.87 0.34 -0.02
C THR A 178 15.92 1.19 0.67
N HIS A 179 17.03 1.51 0.00
CA HIS A 179 17.99 2.50 0.50
C HIS A 179 17.30 3.85 0.75
N SER A 180 16.44 4.27 -0.18
CA SER A 180 15.66 5.50 -0.06
C SER A 180 14.62 5.46 1.07
N GLY A 181 14.01 4.31 1.34
CA GLY A 181 13.01 4.13 2.40
C GLY A 181 13.60 4.03 3.82
N GLN A 182 14.83 3.50 3.96
CA GLN A 182 15.52 3.43 5.25
C GLN A 182 16.06 4.79 5.72
N GLU A 183 16.43 5.68 4.79
CA GLU A 183 16.83 7.07 5.09
C GLU A 183 15.70 7.87 5.78
N TRP A 184 14.42 7.54 5.51
CA TRP A 184 13.26 8.14 6.17
C TRP A 184 13.30 8.01 7.70
N ILE A 185 13.77 6.87 8.21
CA ILE A 185 13.72 6.54 9.65
C ILE A 185 14.89 7.18 10.40
N VAL A 186 15.99 7.50 9.71
CA VAL A 186 17.26 7.87 10.35
C VAL A 186 17.63 9.34 10.17
N ASP A 187 17.25 10.00 9.07
CA ASP A 187 17.63 11.40 8.85
C ASP A 187 16.55 12.39 9.30
N CYS A 188 16.51 12.61 10.61
CA CYS A 188 15.87 13.77 11.23
C CYS A 188 16.84 14.93 11.49
N ASN A 189 18.09 14.91 11.01
CA ASN A 189 19.09 15.92 11.42
C ASN A 189 19.81 16.74 10.34
N ASP A 190 19.81 16.37 9.06
CA ASP A 190 20.62 17.10 8.06
C ASP A 190 19.80 17.53 6.82
N CYS A 191 18.70 18.23 7.02
CA CYS A 191 18.13 19.07 5.97
C CYS A 191 18.17 20.53 6.42
N ASP A 192 19.03 21.31 5.77
CA ASP A 192 19.07 22.77 5.79
C ASP A 192 17.75 23.32 5.20
N VAL A 193 16.67 23.13 5.93
CA VAL A 193 15.40 23.83 5.74
C VAL A 193 15.42 24.94 6.75
N ASP A 194 15.27 26.20 6.31
CA ASP A 194 14.98 27.32 7.18
C ASP A 194 13.94 26.86 8.21
N GLU A 195 14.31 26.88 9.49
CA GLU A 195 13.51 26.36 10.60
C GLU A 195 12.18 27.12 10.64
N VAL A 196 11.17 26.63 9.92
CA VAL A 196 9.83 27.24 9.96
C VAL A 196 9.23 26.82 11.29
N ASP A 197 9.19 27.77 12.23
CA ASP A 197 8.66 27.56 13.58
C ASP A 197 7.27 26.89 13.50
N PRO A 198 7.09 25.69 14.09
CA PRO A 198 5.81 25.01 14.15
C PRO A 198 4.68 25.88 14.71
N LYS A 199 5.01 26.89 15.54
CA LYS A 199 4.04 27.86 16.04
C LYS A 199 3.52 28.79 14.95
N SER A 200 4.36 29.20 13.99
CA SER A 200 3.95 30.05 12.87
C SER A 200 2.95 29.34 11.96
N ILE A 201 3.15 28.05 11.72
CA ILE A 201 2.23 27.22 10.93
C ILE A 201 0.88 27.10 11.66
N MET A 202 0.91 26.84 12.97
CA MET A 202 -0.29 26.72 13.80
C MET A 202 -1.03 28.06 13.94
N GLU A 203 -0.31 29.17 14.02
CA GLU A 203 -0.87 30.52 14.06
C GLU A 203 -1.56 30.89 12.74
N SER A 204 -0.95 30.56 11.59
CA SER A 204 -1.59 30.76 10.28
C SER A 204 -2.83 29.88 10.08
N ALA A 205 -2.81 28.66 10.62
CA ALA A 205 -3.94 27.74 10.55
C ALA A 205 -5.09 28.22 11.45
N ASN A 206 -4.77 28.74 12.63
CA ASN A 206 -5.74 29.33 13.55
C ASN A 206 -6.35 30.62 13.00
N GLU A 207 -5.54 31.46 12.35
CA GLU A 207 -5.97 32.70 11.70
C GLU A 207 -6.88 32.42 10.48
N ALA A 208 -6.56 31.41 9.67
CA ALA A 208 -7.38 31.00 8.53
C ALA A 208 -8.70 30.32 8.94
N LEU A 209 -8.74 29.65 10.11
CA LEU A 209 -9.92 28.96 10.61
C LEU A 209 -10.85 29.86 11.46
N GLY A 210 -10.48 31.12 11.70
CA GLY A 210 -11.34 32.08 12.38
C GLY A 210 -11.80 31.62 13.77
N THR A 211 -10.92 30.97 14.53
CA THR A 211 -11.25 30.55 15.89
C THR A 211 -11.09 31.73 16.85
N ASN A 212 -12.23 32.27 17.26
CA ASN A 212 -12.33 33.32 18.27
C ASN A 212 -11.73 32.80 19.60
N ASP A 213 -10.78 33.56 20.14
CA ASP A 213 -10.18 33.35 21.46
C ASP A 213 -11.26 33.18 22.52
N ASN A 214 -11.55 31.94 22.94
CA ASN A 214 -12.19 31.60 24.21
C ASN A 214 -12.27 30.06 24.38
N GLN A 215 -11.13 29.40 24.54
CA GLN A 215 -11.12 28.13 25.28
C GLN A 215 -9.85 28.00 26.11
N ALA A 216 -10.04 27.87 27.43
CA ALA A 216 -9.00 27.86 28.44
C ALA A 216 -7.92 26.79 28.19
N PRO A 217 -6.68 26.98 28.69
CA PRO A 217 -5.61 26.01 28.50
C PRO A 217 -6.02 24.67 29.09
N ARG A 218 -6.22 23.65 28.24
CA ARG A 218 -6.22 22.27 28.74
C ARG A 218 -4.80 21.97 29.19
N GLN A 219 -4.67 21.74 30.49
CA GLN A 219 -3.41 21.41 31.12
C GLN A 219 -2.76 20.21 30.41
N ASN A 220 -1.48 20.39 30.12
CA ASN A 220 -0.56 19.36 29.70
C ASN A 220 -0.70 18.17 30.67
N SER A 221 -0.92 16.97 30.14
CA SER A 221 -0.63 15.76 30.91
C SER A 221 0.89 15.67 31.03
N THR A 222 1.38 16.07 32.19
CA THR A 222 2.73 15.79 32.70
C THR A 222 3.18 14.40 32.27
N THR A 223 4.33 14.34 31.60
CA THR A 223 5.10 13.13 31.33
C THR A 223 5.35 12.42 32.66
N ARG A 224 4.62 11.32 32.92
CA ARG A 224 5.03 10.38 33.96
C ARG A 224 6.21 9.62 33.40
N GLU A 225 7.41 10.00 33.85
CA GLU A 225 8.56 9.12 33.90
C GLU A 225 8.14 7.89 34.73
N LEU A 226 7.82 6.79 34.05
CA LEU A 226 7.67 5.51 34.71
C LEU A 226 9.09 4.96 34.87
N PHE A 227 9.55 5.03 36.11
CA PHE A 227 10.71 4.31 36.61
C PHE A 227 10.58 2.83 36.27
N ASP A 228 11.66 2.27 35.74
CA ASP A 228 11.94 0.84 35.78
C ASP A 228 11.92 0.40 37.24
N GLU A 229 10.99 -0.47 37.63
CA GLU A 229 11.17 -1.57 38.60
C GLU A 229 9.83 -2.27 38.87
N ASP A 230 9.91 -3.60 38.90
CA ASP A 230 8.92 -4.59 39.37
C ASP A 230 7.77 -5.00 38.43
N PHE A 231 8.10 -5.81 37.41
CA PHE A 231 7.17 -6.79 36.87
C PHE A 231 7.68 -8.21 37.19
N GLU A 232 7.15 -8.80 38.26
CA GLU A 232 7.38 -10.20 38.62
C GLU A 232 6.77 -11.12 37.55
N SER A 233 7.59 -12.01 36.99
CA SER A 233 7.17 -13.00 36.00
C SER A 233 6.44 -14.16 36.69
N GLU A 234 5.11 -14.19 36.64
CA GLU A 234 4.38 -15.43 36.91
C GLU A 234 4.34 -16.30 35.66
N ASN A 235 5.14 -17.37 35.70
CA ASN A 235 5.06 -18.52 34.82
C ASN A 235 3.73 -19.25 35.08
N GLU A 236 2.78 -19.19 34.15
CA GLU A 236 1.68 -20.15 34.11
C GLU A 236 1.79 -21.12 32.93
N LYS A 237 1.53 -22.37 33.28
CA LYS A 237 1.95 -23.60 32.63
C LYS A 237 1.10 -23.91 31.40
N GLN A 238 1.75 -24.47 30.38
CA GLN A 238 1.08 -25.24 29.33
C GLN A 238 0.32 -26.41 29.99
N VAL A 239 -1.01 -26.39 29.89
CA VAL A 239 -1.84 -27.57 30.10
C VAL A 239 -2.14 -28.14 28.72
N PHE A 240 -1.50 -29.28 28.43
CA PHE A 240 -1.94 -30.20 27.39
C PHE A 240 -3.21 -30.90 27.90
N GLU A 241 -4.33 -30.74 27.21
CA GLU A 241 -5.43 -31.70 27.28
C GLU A 241 -5.47 -32.48 25.96
N GLU A 242 -5.01 -33.72 26.02
CA GLU A 242 -5.39 -34.77 25.08
C GLU A 242 -6.87 -35.08 25.28
N GLY A 243 -7.69 -34.81 24.27
CA GLY A 243 -9.06 -35.26 24.17
C GLY A 243 -9.21 -36.24 23.01
N GLU A 244 -9.13 -37.53 23.30
CA GLU A 244 -9.60 -38.61 22.43
C GLU A 244 -11.13 -38.62 22.37
N TYR A 245 -11.74 -38.51 21.19
CA TYR A 245 -13.10 -39.03 20.96
C TYR A 245 -13.29 -39.54 19.52
N GLU A 246 -13.25 -40.87 19.44
CA GLU A 246 -14.05 -41.82 18.66
C GLU A 246 -14.61 -41.45 17.27
N LEU A 247 -14.14 -42.22 16.29
CA LEU A 247 -14.73 -42.45 14.98
C LEU A 247 -16.05 -43.22 15.10
N ASP A 248 -17.17 -42.54 14.87
CA ASP A 248 -18.44 -43.21 14.53
C ASP A 248 -18.65 -43.17 13.01
N GLY A 249 -18.50 -44.34 12.40
CA GLY A 249 -18.73 -44.57 10.98
C GLY A 249 -20.23 -44.62 10.67
N VAL A 250 -20.65 -43.88 9.64
CA VAL A 250 -21.93 -44.11 8.96
C VAL A 250 -21.74 -43.98 7.45
N GLN A 251 -22.42 -44.90 6.75
CA GLN A 251 -22.15 -45.46 5.43
C GLN A 251 -22.36 -44.52 4.24
N ILE A 252 -21.50 -44.73 3.24
CA ILE A 252 -21.68 -44.31 1.84
C ILE A 252 -22.89 -45.07 1.27
N LEU A 253 -23.87 -44.33 0.76
CA LEU A 253 -24.93 -44.88 -0.09
C LEU A 253 -24.70 -44.37 -1.52
N GLU A 254 -24.02 -45.19 -2.32
CA GLU A 254 -24.13 -45.18 -3.77
C GLU A 254 -25.57 -45.54 -4.13
N GLU A 255 -26.30 -44.63 -4.77
CA GLU A 255 -27.49 -45.00 -5.54
C GLU A 255 -27.18 -44.89 -7.03
N VAL A 256 -26.71 -46.02 -7.56
CA VAL A 256 -26.80 -46.37 -8.97
C VAL A 256 -28.27 -46.61 -9.30
N ARG A 257 -28.80 -45.94 -10.33
CA ARG A 257 -29.96 -46.44 -11.07
C ARG A 257 -29.83 -46.08 -12.55
N GLY A 258 -29.67 -47.11 -13.38
CA GLY A 258 -29.92 -47.05 -14.81
C GLY A 258 -31.41 -47.23 -15.10
N ASP A 259 -31.90 -46.52 -16.11
CA ASP A 259 -32.36 -47.06 -17.40
C ASP A 259 -32.53 -45.89 -18.39
#